data_AF-A0A430RL09-F1
#
_entry.id   AF-A0A430RL09-F1
#
_cell.length_a   1.000
_cell.length_b   1.000
_cell.length_c   1.000
_cell.angle_alpha   90.00
_cell.angle_beta   90.00
_cell.angle_gamma   90.00
#
_symmetry.space_group_name_H-M   'P 1'
#
loop_
_entity.id
_entity.type
_entity.pdbx_description
1 polymer ?
#
loop_
_entity_poly.entity_id
_entity_poly.type
_entity_poly.pdbx_seq_one_letter_code
_entity_poly.pdbx_strand_id
1 'polypeptide(L)' 'MSEVYIVSAARTPIGKFGGALKDVSPVDLGAHAMRAALERAGV' A
#
# COMPACT_ATOMS: atom_id res chain seq x y z
N MET A 1 18.81 -2.43 -22.92
CA MET A 1 17.50 -2.47 -22.24
C MET A 1 17.75 -3.14 -20.90
N SER A 2 17.30 -2.55 -19.79
CA SER A 2 17.46 -3.15 -18.46
C SER A 2 16.23 -4.00 -18.14
N GLU A 3 16.46 -5.19 -17.58
CA GLU A 3 15.40 -6.06 -17.08
C GLU A 3 14.69 -5.41 -15.87
N VAL A 4 13.36 -5.52 -15.81
CA VAL A 4 12.51 -4.93 -14.75
C VAL A 4 11.71 -6.04 -14.09
N TYR A 5 11.77 -6.10 -12.75
CA TYR A 5 11.13 -7.13 -11.96
C TYR A 5 10.22 -6.52 -10.88
N ILE A 6 9.14 -7.22 -10.52
CA ILE A 6 8.30 -6.90 -9.36
C ILE A 6 8.83 -7.70 -8.17
N VAL A 7 9.38 -7.02 -7.16
CA VAL A 7 10.01 -7.66 -5.99
C VAL A 7 9.08 -7.79 -4.79
N SER A 8 8.03 -6.96 -4.70
CA SER A 8 6.99 -7.08 -3.69
C SER A 8 5.68 -6.43 -4.14
N ALA A 9 4.58 -6.78 -3.46
CA ALA A 9 3.29 -6.12 -3.62
C ALA A 9 2.53 -6.10 -2.30
N ALA A 10 1.84 -5.00 -2.02
CA ALA A 10 0.99 -4.82 -0.85
C ALA A 10 -0.22 -3.96 -1.18
N ARG A 11 -1.30 -4.13 -0.41
CA ARG A 11 -2.51 -3.31 -0.50
C ARG A 11 -3.18 -3.20 0.85
N THR A 12 -3.99 -2.17 1.03
CA THR A 12 -4.94 -2.08 2.13
C THR A 12 -6.20 -2.90 1.83
N PRO A 13 -7.05 -3.19 2.84
CA PRO A 13 -8.42 -3.61 2.61
C PRO A 13 -9.21 -2.54 1.86
N ILE A 14 -10.22 -2.96 1.10
CA ILE A 14 -11.12 -2.02 0.42
C ILE A 14 -12.20 -1.59 1.42
N GLY A 15 -12.27 -0.29 1.70
CA GLY A 15 -13.31 0.30 2.53
C GLY A 15 -14.63 0.46 1.76
N LYS A 16 -15.75 0.33 2.47
CA LYS A 16 -17.05 0.79 1.97
C LYS A 16 -17.19 2.31 2.19
N PHE A 17 -18.00 2.97 1.37
CA PHE A 17 -18.32 4.38 1.59
C PHE A 17 -18.95 4.57 2.99
N GLY A 18 -18.43 5.53 3.76
CA GLY A 18 -18.83 5.74 5.16
C GLY A 18 -18.47 4.59 6.12
N GLY A 19 -17.62 3.65 5.71
CA GLY A 19 -17.24 2.47 6.49
C GLY A 19 -15.97 2.65 7.33
N ALA A 20 -15.28 1.53 7.57
CA ALA A 20 -14.15 1.43 8.51
C ALA A 20 -12.94 2.34 8.20
N LEU A 21 -12.80 2.82 6.97
CA LEU A 21 -11.68 3.66 6.54
C LEU A 21 -12.08 5.13 6.28
N LYS A 22 -13.32 5.52 6.62
CA LYS A 22 -13.88 6.84 6.26
C LYS A 22 -13.09 8.02 6.86
N ASP A 23 -12.52 7.82 8.05
CA ASP A 23 -11.82 8.86 8.81
C ASP A 23 -10.30 8.81 8.58
N VAL A 24 -9.81 7.91 7.72
CA VAL A 24 -8.39 7.75 7.42
C VAL A 24 -8.03 8.60 6.22
N SER A 25 -6.98 9.42 6.35
CA SER A 25 -6.45 10.21 5.24
C SER A 25 -6.02 9.31 4.07
N PRO A 26 -6.33 9.68 2.82
CA PRO A 26 -5.84 8.96 1.65
C PRO A 26 -4.31 8.87 1.60
N VAL A 27 -3.61 9.91 2.10
CA VAL A 27 -2.14 9.95 2.14
C VAL A 27 -1.63 8.90 3.12
N ASP A 28 -2.23 8.79 4.31
CA ASP A 28 -1.82 7.82 5.32
C ASP A 28 -2.09 6.38 4.86
N LEU A 29 -3.21 6.16 4.18
CA LEU A 29 -3.57 4.88 3.55
C LEU A 29 -2.53 4.45 2.49
N GLY A 30 -2.11 5.40 1.65
CA GLY A 30 -1.05 5.18 0.67
C GLY A 30 0.29 4.91 1.33
N ALA A 31 0.67 5.72 2.32
CA ALA A 31 1.92 5.56 3.08
C ALA A 31 2.00 4.20 3.78
N HIS A 32 0.89 3.72 4.33
CA HIS A 32 0.80 2.39 4.94
C HIS A 32 1.06 1.27 3.91
N ALA A 33 0.42 1.34 2.73
CA ALA A 33 0.64 0.36 1.67
C ALA A 33 2.08 0.39 1.13
N MET A 34 2.65 1.58 0.94
CA MET A 34 4.04 1.75 0.49
C MET A 34 5.04 1.18 1.49
N ARG A 35 4.89 1.52 2.77
CA ARG A 35 5.75 0.99 3.84
C ARG A 35 5.72 -0.54 3.89
N ALA A 36 4.53 -1.14 3.82
CA ALA A 36 4.39 -2.59 3.80
C ALA A 36 5.03 -3.24 2.55
N ALA A 37 4.99 -2.58 1.39
CA ALA A 37 5.66 -3.08 0.19
C ALA A 37 7.19 -3.05 0.33
N LEU A 38 7.75 -1.96 0.87
CA LEU A 38 9.20 -1.83 1.11
C LEU A 38 9.68 -2.83 2.16
N GLU A 39 8.97 -2.95 3.29
CA GLU A 39 9.29 -3.93 4.34
C GLU A 39 9.29 -5.37 3.82
N ARG A 40 8.31 -5.74 2.97
CA ARG A 40 8.27 -7.07 2.33
C ARG A 40 9.37 -7.29 1.29
N ALA A 41 9.81 -6.22 0.64
CA ALA A 41 10.94 -6.26 -0.29
C ALA A 41 12.29 -6.28 0.44
N GLY A 42 12.32 -5.96 1.73
CA GLY A 42 13.54 -5.89 2.54
C GLY A 42 14.43 -4.69 2.21
N VAL A 43 13.82 -3.55 1.83
CA VAL A 43 14.51 -2.29 1.46
C VAL A 43 14.05 -1.11 2.30
#